data_AF-A0A9E5KN48-F1
#
_entry.id   AF-A0A9E5KN48-F1
#
_cell.length_a   1.000
_cell.length_b   1.000
_cell.length_c   1.000
_cell.angle_alpha   90.00
_cell.angle_beta   90.00
_cell.angle_gamma   90.00
#
_symmetry.space_group_name_H-M   'P 1'
#
loop_
_entity.id
_entity.type
_entity.pdbx_description
1 polymer ?
#
loop_
_entity_poly.entity_id
_entity_poly.type
_entity_poly.pdbx_seq_one_letter_code
_entity_poly.pdbx_strand_id
1 'polypeptide(L)'
;MKTILNTSILASAGTGKTFQLSDRIIALLASGQVKHDEIAALTFTRAAAAEFIIKVVAKLKDAASDEKKHRALCERLGLSPEKYTQKHFCEMLRQALYASNRVTMGTLDSFFAKLVITSPSR
;
A
#
# COMPACT_ATOMS: atom_id res chain seq x y z
N MET A 1 -5.22 -18.37 -9.75
CA MET A 1 -4.66 -17.21 -9.01
C MET A 1 -3.38 -16.78 -9.71
N LYS A 2 -3.17 -15.47 -9.94
CA LYS A 2 -1.93 -14.97 -10.54
C LYS A 2 -0.84 -14.96 -9.47
N THR A 3 0.34 -15.50 -9.77
CA THR A 3 1.46 -15.54 -8.81
C THR A 3 1.97 -14.12 -8.54
N ILE A 4 2.04 -13.73 -7.26
CA ILE A 4 2.69 -12.49 -6.85
C ILE A 4 4.20 -12.72 -6.86
N LEU A 5 4.92 -12.07 -7.76
CA LEU A 5 6.38 -12.18 -7.85
C LEU A 5 7.06 -11.36 -6.76
N ASN A 6 8.11 -11.93 -6.18
CA ASN A 6 9.01 -11.22 -5.27
C ASN A 6 9.72 -10.08 -6.02
N THR A 7 9.82 -8.92 -5.40
CA THR A 7 10.44 -7.73 -6.00
C THR A 7 11.42 -7.11 -5.01
N SER A 8 12.63 -6.81 -5.48
CA SER A 8 13.60 -6.01 -4.74
C SER A 8 13.74 -4.66 -5.42
N ILE A 9 13.61 -3.57 -4.64
CA ILE A 9 13.78 -2.20 -5.13
C ILE A 9 15.10 -1.71 -4.56
N LEU A 10 16.15 -1.77 -5.38
CA LEU A 10 17.45 -1.20 -5.04
C LEU A 10 17.37 0.31 -5.18
N ALA A 11 17.94 1.03 -4.22
CA ALA A 11 17.90 2.48 -4.33
C ALA A 11 18.92 3.18 -3.44
N SER A 12 19.37 4.33 -3.93
CA SER A 12 20.26 5.27 -3.24
C SER A 12 19.47 6.38 -2.55
N ALA A 13 20.11 7.27 -1.80
CA ALA A 13 19.45 8.46 -1.25
C ALA A 13 18.72 9.25 -2.37
N GLY A 14 17.48 9.71 -2.12
CA GLY A 14 16.71 10.54 -3.07
C GLY A 14 16.06 9.82 -4.27
N THR A 15 16.25 8.51 -4.45
CA THR A 15 15.84 7.79 -5.68
C THR A 15 14.38 7.28 -5.71
N GLY A 16 13.52 7.74 -4.80
CA GLY A 16 12.09 7.44 -4.90
C GLY A 16 11.65 6.02 -4.46
N LYS A 17 12.42 5.32 -3.62
CA LYS A 17 12.02 4.01 -3.02
C LYS A 17 10.58 3.96 -2.53
N THR A 18 10.26 4.92 -1.66
CA THR A 18 8.97 5.01 -1.00
C THR A 18 7.87 5.26 -2.02
N PHE A 19 8.20 5.94 -3.12
CA PHE A 19 7.29 6.18 -4.23
C PHE A 19 7.02 4.88 -5.00
N GLN A 20 8.05 4.11 -5.37
CA GLN A 20 7.87 2.83 -6.05
C GLN A 20 7.17 1.79 -5.17
N LEU A 21 7.52 1.73 -3.87
CA LEU A 21 6.92 0.80 -2.93
C LEU A 21 5.42 1.10 -2.71
N SER A 22 5.05 2.39 -2.62
CA SER A 22 3.63 2.77 -2.52
C SER A 22 2.85 2.46 -3.81
N ASP A 23 3.46 2.65 -4.98
CA ASP A 23 2.87 2.24 -6.27
C ASP A 23 2.66 0.71 -6.34
N ARG A 24 3.63 -0.08 -5.86
CA ARG A 24 3.52 -1.54 -5.81
C ARG A 24 2.35 -2.00 -4.95
N ILE A 25 2.17 -1.40 -3.79
CA ILE A 25 1.04 -1.72 -2.88
C ILE A 25 -0.29 -1.35 -3.53
N ILE A 26 -0.39 -0.15 -4.12
CA ILE A 26 -1.63 0.26 -4.81
C ILE A 26 -1.95 -0.69 -5.96
N ALA A 27 -0.95 -1.13 -6.73
CA ALA A 27 -1.15 -2.11 -7.80
C ALA A 27 -1.62 -3.47 -7.28
N LEU A 28 -1.11 -3.94 -6.13
CA LEU A 28 -1.58 -5.18 -5.49
C LEU A 28 -3.04 -5.07 -5.05
N LEU A 29 -3.39 -3.97 -4.39
CA LEU A 29 -4.76 -3.71 -3.93
C LEU A 29 -5.73 -3.59 -5.12
N ALA A 30 -5.35 -2.81 -6.13
CA ALA A 30 -6.15 -2.63 -7.35
C ALA A 30 -6.34 -3.96 -8.10
N SER A 31 -5.37 -4.88 -8.07
CA SER A 31 -5.52 -6.19 -8.72
C SER A 31 -6.66 -7.05 -8.14
N GLY A 32 -7.16 -6.71 -6.95
CA GLY A 32 -8.19 -7.46 -6.22
C GLY A 32 -7.70 -8.82 -5.68
N GLN A 33 -6.41 -9.12 -5.83
CA GLN A 33 -5.81 -10.38 -5.37
C GLN A 33 -5.45 -10.34 -3.89
N VAL A 34 -5.33 -9.15 -3.32
CA VAL A 34 -4.91 -8.92 -1.93
C VAL A 34 -5.83 -7.87 -1.33
N LYS A 35 -6.39 -8.17 -0.17
CA LYS A 35 -7.15 -7.23 0.64
C LYS A 35 -6.21 -6.35 1.46
N HIS A 36 -6.72 -5.22 1.93
CA HIS A 36 -5.93 -4.28 2.72
C HIS A 36 -5.36 -4.91 4.00
N ASP A 37 -6.10 -5.80 4.66
CA ASP A 37 -5.71 -6.51 5.88
C ASP A 37 -4.75 -7.69 5.63
N GLU A 38 -4.49 -8.06 4.38
CA GLU A 38 -3.53 -9.11 3.99
C GLU A 38 -2.13 -8.53 3.71
N ILE A 39 -1.95 -7.22 3.80
CA ILE A 39 -0.66 -6.54 3.60
C ILE A 39 -0.01 -6.22 4.95
N ALA A 40 1.19 -6.77 5.17
CA ALA A 40 2.11 -6.32 6.21
C ALA A 40 3.22 -5.47 5.57
N ALA A 41 3.31 -4.19 5.95
CA ALA A 41 4.39 -3.30 5.52
C ALA A 41 5.24 -2.92 6.73
N LEU A 42 6.47 -3.43 6.76
CA LEU A 42 7.35 -3.34 7.90
C LEU A 42 8.52 -2.42 7.58
N THR A 43 8.96 -1.67 8.59
CA THR A 43 10.12 -0.78 8.50
C THR A 43 10.85 -0.73 9.83
N PHE A 44 12.01 -0.07 9.88
CA PHE A 44 12.82 0.04 11.10
C PHE A 44 12.28 1.08 12.08
N THR A 45 11.61 2.13 11.60
CA THR A 45 11.17 3.23 12.47
C THR A 45 9.67 3.50 12.33
N ARG A 46 9.05 3.89 13.44
CA ARG A 46 7.64 4.32 13.46
C ARG A 46 7.41 5.53 12.55
N ALA A 47 8.37 6.44 12.48
CA ALA A 47 8.31 7.61 11.60
C ALA A 47 8.26 7.22 10.12
N ALA A 48 9.11 6.28 9.68
CA ALA A 48 9.09 5.79 8.32
C ALA A 48 7.78 5.05 7.99
N ALA A 49 7.20 4.32 8.96
CA ALA A 49 5.93 3.64 8.78
C ALA A 49 4.80 4.66 8.56
N ALA A 50 4.76 5.70 9.40
CA ALA A 50 3.78 6.78 9.28
C ALA A 50 3.91 7.54 7.96
N GLU A 51 5.13 7.92 7.56
CA GLU A 51 5.39 8.59 6.30
C GLU A 51 4.94 7.75 5.10
N PHE A 52 5.17 6.44 5.16
CA PHE A 52 4.76 5.50 4.12
C PHE A 52 3.24 5.45 3.97
N ILE A 53 2.50 5.34 5.08
CA ILE A 53 1.02 5.35 5.08
C ILE A 53 0.49 6.65 4.48
N ILE A 54 1.03 7.80 4.92
CA ILE A 54 0.62 9.11 4.42
C ILE A 54 0.79 9.18 2.90
N LYS A 55 1.88 8.63 2.35
CA LYS A 55 2.12 8.59 0.90
C LYS A 55 1.12 7.72 0.15
N VAL A 56 0.79 6.53 0.65
CA VAL A 56 -0.21 5.64 0.02
C VAL A 56 -1.58 6.33 0.02
N VAL A 57 -2.01 6.85 1.18
CA VAL A 57 -3.28 7.55 1.34
C VAL A 57 -3.34 8.79 0.43
N ALA A 58 -2.26 9.57 0.35
CA ALA A 58 -2.19 10.74 -0.52
C ALA A 58 -2.36 10.37 -1.99
N LYS A 59 -1.70 9.30 -2.47
CA LYS A 59 -1.85 8.82 -3.86
C LYS A 59 -3.27 8.36 -4.16
N LEU A 60 -3.90 7.61 -3.25
CA LEU A 60 -5.29 7.16 -3.40
C LEU A 60 -6.26 8.35 -3.44
N LYS A 61 -6.08 9.31 -2.54
CA LYS A 61 -6.87 10.56 -2.52
C LYS A 61 -6.71 11.33 -3.82
N ASP A 62 -5.48 11.56 -4.25
CA ASP A 62 -5.18 12.30 -5.46
C ASP A 62 -5.79 11.64 -6.71
N ALA A 63 -5.70 10.32 -6.84
CA ALA A 63 -6.35 9.58 -7.93
C ALA A 63 -7.88 9.53 -7.83
N ALA A 64 -8.45 9.71 -6.63
CA ALA A 64 -9.89 9.75 -6.43
C ALA A 64 -10.50 11.13 -6.73
N SER A 65 -9.72 12.22 -6.59
CA SER A 65 -10.24 13.60 -6.68
C SER A 65 -9.75 14.41 -7.88
N ASP A 66 -8.67 14.00 -8.54
CA ASP A 66 -8.05 14.73 -9.65
C ASP A 66 -7.90 13.83 -10.88
N GLU A 67 -8.51 14.22 -12.00
CA GLU A 67 -8.54 13.40 -13.22
C GLU A 67 -7.14 13.27 -13.86
N LYS A 68 -6.30 14.31 -13.79
CA LYS A 68 -4.94 14.25 -14.34
C LYS A 68 -4.09 13.29 -13.52
N LYS A 69 -4.18 13.36 -12.19
CA LYS A 69 -3.43 12.48 -11.29
C LYS A 69 -3.93 11.03 -11.36
N HIS A 70 -5.24 10.84 -11.53
CA HIS A 70 -5.86 9.55 -11.80
C HIS A 70 -5.25 8.89 -13.04
N ARG A 71 -5.27 9.58 -14.18
CA ARG A 71 -4.71 9.06 -15.44
C ARG A 71 -3.23 8.75 -15.31
N ALA A 72 -2.46 9.65 -14.70
CA ALA A 72 -1.01 9.44 -14.48
C ALA A 72 -0.69 8.25 -13.56
N LEU A 73 -1.53 7.98 -12.56
CA LEU A 73 -1.38 6.80 -11.71
C LEU A 73 -1.72 5.53 -12.50
N CYS A 74 -2.83 5.52 -13.23
CA CYS A 74 -3.24 4.38 -14.05
C CYS A 74 -2.18 4.01 -15.08
N GLU A 75 -1.64 5.00 -15.80
CA GLU A 75 -0.54 4.81 -16.76
C GLU A 75 0.68 4.19 -16.10
N ARG A 76 1.13 4.75 -14.97
CA ARG A 76 2.31 4.27 -14.25
C ARG A 76 2.15 2.85 -13.70
N LEU A 77 0.94 2.45 -13.34
CA LEU A 77 0.63 1.14 -12.80
C LEU A 77 0.19 0.11 -13.87
N GLY A 78 0.08 0.52 -15.15
CA GLY A 78 -0.45 -0.33 -16.21
C GLY A 78 -1.92 -0.73 -16.00
N LEU A 79 -2.71 0.17 -15.41
CA LEU A 79 -4.13 -0.02 -15.11
C LEU A 79 -4.99 0.69 -16.18
N SER A 80 -6.07 0.04 -16.63
CA SER A 80 -7.06 0.66 -17.53
C SER A 80 -7.88 1.72 -16.77
N PRO A 81 -7.87 3.00 -17.19
CA PRO A 81 -8.64 4.06 -16.54
C PRO A 81 -10.17 3.82 -16.53
N GLU A 82 -10.67 3.05 -17.50
CA GLU A 82 -12.09 2.70 -17.63
C GLU A 82 -12.53 1.70 -16.57
N LYS A 83 -11.64 0.74 -16.24
CA LYS A 83 -11.89 -0.25 -15.18
C LYS A 83 -11.61 0.33 -13.79
N TYR A 84 -10.49 1.05 -13.64
CA TYR A 84 -10.04 1.62 -12.39
C TYR A 84 -10.42 3.09 -12.32
N THR A 85 -11.71 3.37 -12.18
CA THR A 85 -12.23 4.74 -12.18
C THR A 85 -11.85 5.52 -10.92
N GLN A 86 -12.02 6.85 -10.93
CA GLN A 86 -11.83 7.67 -9.72
C GLN A 86 -12.70 7.19 -8.55
N LYS A 87 -13.91 6.69 -8.82
CA LYS A 87 -14.79 6.08 -7.81
C LYS A 87 -14.15 4.84 -7.19
N HIS A 88 -13.51 4.00 -7.99
CA HIS A 88 -12.77 2.83 -7.51
C HIS A 88 -11.62 3.24 -6.58
N PHE A 89 -10.84 4.26 -6.95
CA PHE A 89 -9.79 4.80 -6.07
C PHE A 89 -10.36 5.41 -4.78
N CYS A 90 -11.54 6.02 -4.83
CA CYS A 90 -12.24 6.51 -3.63
C CYS A 90 -12.66 5.36 -2.70
N GLU A 91 -13.12 4.24 -3.25
CA GLU A 91 -13.44 3.04 -2.49
C GLU A 91 -12.19 2.42 -1.85
N MET A 92 -11.08 2.32 -2.60
CA MET A 92 -9.80 1.87 -2.04
C MET A 92 -9.28 2.81 -0.94
N LEU A 93 -9.40 4.13 -1.11
CA LEU A 93 -9.06 5.10 -0.07
C LEU A 93 -9.86 4.85 1.21
N ARG A 94 -11.18 4.67 1.09
CA ARG A 94 -12.04 4.35 2.23
C ARG A 94 -11.58 3.06 2.91
N GLN A 95 -11.34 2.00 2.14
CA GLN A 95 -10.88 0.73 2.68
C GLN A 95 -9.53 0.87 3.39
N ALA A 96 -8.57 1.61 2.83
CA ALA A 96 -7.28 1.88 3.47
C ALA A 96 -7.43 2.64 4.80
N LEU A 97 -8.34 3.60 4.88
CA LEU A 97 -8.63 4.35 6.11
C LEU A 97 -9.35 3.50 7.16
N TYR A 98 -10.33 2.68 6.77
CA TYR A 98 -11.03 1.77 7.70
C TYR A 98 -10.13 0.62 8.16
N ALA A 99 -9.27 0.12 7.28
CA ALA A 99 -8.32 -0.92 7.57
C ALA A 99 -7.10 -0.39 8.35
N SER A 100 -6.96 0.92 8.60
CA SER A 100 -5.81 1.46 9.36
C SER A 100 -5.68 0.88 10.79
N ASN A 101 -6.76 0.31 11.36
CA ASN A 101 -6.72 -0.47 12.60
C ASN A 101 -6.31 -1.95 12.43
N ARG A 102 -6.19 -2.46 11.19
CA ARG A 102 -5.98 -3.88 10.84
C ARG A 102 -4.80 -4.14 9.88
N VAL A 103 -4.41 -3.19 9.04
CA VAL A 103 -3.18 -3.29 8.25
C VAL A 103 -2.01 -3.26 9.23
N THR A 104 -1.18 -4.30 9.21
CA THR A 104 0.02 -4.29 10.04
C THR A 104 1.10 -3.45 9.35
N MET A 105 0.93 -2.13 9.44
CA MET A 105 1.95 -1.16 9.10
C MET A 105 2.63 -0.71 10.40
N GLY A 106 3.89 -1.07 10.56
CA GLY A 106 4.56 -0.86 11.83
C GLY A 106 6.03 -1.20 11.78
N THR A 107 6.66 -1.19 12.95
CA THR A 107 8.04 -1.64 13.05
C THR A 107 8.11 -3.17 13.06
N LEU A 108 9.27 -3.69 12.68
CA LEU A 108 9.58 -5.12 12.84
C LEU A 108 9.31 -5.59 14.29
N ASP A 109 9.73 -4.82 15.29
CA ASP A 109 9.52 -5.16 16.71
C ASP A 109 8.04 -5.27 17.08
N SER A 110 7.21 -4.34 16.59
CA SER A 110 5.77 -4.35 16.86
C SER A 110 5.08 -5.55 16.22
N PHE A 111 5.59 -6.01 15.07
CA PHE A 111 5.11 -7.20 14.38
C PHE A 111 5.50 -8.48 15.13
N PHE A 112 6.77 -8.61 15.53
CA PHE A 112 7.22 -9.77 16.31
C PHE A 112 6.51 -9.87 17.67
N ALA A 113 6.33 -8.74 18.36
CA ALA A 113 5.56 -8.70 19.60
C ALA A 113 4.12 -9.22 19.40
N LYS A 114 3.44 -8.79 18.32
CA LYS A 114 2.10 -9.31 17.98
C LYS A 114 2.11 -10.81 17.74
N LEU A 115 3.06 -11.33 16.96
CA LEU A 115 3.13 -12.77 16.65
C LEU A 115 3.25 -13.64 17.91
N VAL A 116 4.10 -13.22 18.86
CA VAL A 116 4.30 -13.92 20.13
C VAL A 116 3.01 -13.91 20.97
N ILE A 117 2.30 -12.77 20.99
CA ILE A 117 1.05 -12.62 21.77
C ILE A 117 -0.10 -13.43 21.14
N THR A 118 -0.24 -13.42 19.80
CA THR A 118 -1.35 -14.10 19.12
C THR A 118 -1.12 -15.58 18.89
N SER A 119 0.10 -16.07 19.10
CA SER A 119 0.45 -17.48 19.06
C SER A 119 1.02 -17.92 20.42
N PRO A 120 0.21 -17.95 21.49
CA PRO A 120 0.67 -18.55 22.73
C PRO A 120 1.07 -20.00 22.41
N SER A 121 2.31 -20.34 22.71
CA SER A 121 2.84 -21.69 22.63
C SER A 121 1.83 -22.69 23.19
N ARG A 122 1.51 -23.72 22.39
CA ARG A 122 1.12 -25.01 22.97
C ARG A 122 2.22 -25.49 23.92
#